data_AF-M6VMK5-F1
#
_entry.id   AF-M6VMK5-F1
#
_cell.length_a   1.000
_cell.length_b   1.000
_cell.length_c   1.000
_cell.angle_alpha   90.00
_cell.angle_beta   90.00
_cell.angle_gamma   90.00
#
_symmetry.space_group_name_H-M   'P 1'
#
loop_
_entity.id
_entity.type
_entity.pdbx_description
1 polymer ?
#
loop_
_entity_poly.entity_id
_entity_poly.type
_entity_poly.pdbx_seq_one_letter_code
_entity_poly.pdbx_strand_id
1 'polypeptide(L)'
;MNFLLQNQTKWISIFLFLLSFPLLSQQIILLKNGTSIRANVTSQNEKNIIIRTKDGNVQILSKKGVLKVIYKDVNEEEAKRIRKEEEIKIQEVKPAEDKRKIEDEVRVETKATGNRTRWNLVWRSAVFPGWGHYKANRKKIGIVYTSFFWSGVILTLIASDRIGEKKTEYENSARIGQVSDYALIREMIVHEKRSEYKKSIDDYQNLAMGTVLVYLIQLTHSYFTGIDWEKEEIAITPQGSILRKGIQLDPIRETNFLNSESRVFGLKAEIRYNWFF
;
A
#
# COMPACT_ATOMS: atom_id res chain seq x y z
N MET A 1 -40.29 -15.49 -81.66
CA MET A 1 -38.87 -15.15 -81.43
C MET A 1 -38.65 -13.64 -81.21
N ASN A 2 -39.54 -12.89 -80.51
CA ASN A 2 -39.38 -11.43 -80.34
C ASN A 2 -39.57 -10.91 -78.90
N PHE A 3 -39.73 -11.79 -77.91
CA PHE A 3 -39.91 -11.36 -76.51
C PHE A 3 -38.59 -11.34 -75.71
N LEU A 4 -37.61 -12.17 -76.07
CA LEU A 4 -36.35 -12.30 -75.31
C LEU A 4 -35.30 -11.23 -75.66
N LEU A 5 -35.35 -10.63 -76.85
CA LEU A 5 -34.40 -9.58 -77.27
C LEU A 5 -34.76 -8.19 -76.75
N GLN A 6 -36.05 -7.91 -76.48
CA GLN A 6 -36.49 -6.59 -76.03
C GLN A 6 -36.17 -6.31 -74.56
N ASN A 7 -36.03 -7.34 -73.73
CA ASN A 7 -35.67 -7.15 -72.32
C ASN A 7 -34.16 -6.90 -72.16
N GLN A 8 -33.31 -7.62 -72.90
CA GLN A 8 -31.84 -7.50 -72.79
C GLN A 8 -31.31 -6.10 -73.16
N THR A 9 -31.90 -5.41 -74.14
CA THR A 9 -31.48 -4.05 -74.51
C THR A 9 -31.86 -2.99 -73.47
N LYS A 10 -32.93 -3.21 -72.69
CA LYS A 10 -33.30 -2.30 -71.58
C LYS A 10 -32.33 -2.38 -70.40
N TRP A 11 -31.78 -3.57 -70.11
CA TRP A 11 -30.79 -3.74 -69.04
C TRP A 11 -29.43 -3.15 -69.40
N ILE A 12 -29.02 -3.23 -70.68
CA ILE A 12 -27.77 -2.63 -71.16
C ILE A 12 -27.83 -1.09 -71.12
N SER A 13 -28.96 -0.48 -71.48
CA SER A 13 -29.13 0.98 -71.34
C SER A 13 -29.17 1.45 -69.88
N ILE A 14 -29.75 0.68 -68.97
CA ILE A 14 -29.70 0.99 -67.52
C ILE A 14 -28.27 0.88 -66.98
N PHE A 15 -27.51 -0.12 -67.41
CA PHE A 15 -26.12 -0.31 -66.98
C PHE A 15 -25.19 0.79 -67.51
N LEU A 16 -25.40 1.25 -68.75
CA LEU A 16 -24.64 2.37 -69.32
C LEU A 16 -24.95 3.71 -68.63
N PHE A 17 -26.21 3.92 -68.20
CA PHE A 17 -26.62 5.13 -67.48
C PHE A 17 -26.04 5.21 -66.06
N LEU A 18 -25.74 4.07 -65.44
CA LEU A 18 -25.09 3.99 -64.11
C LEU A 18 -23.57 4.26 -64.14
N LEU A 19 -22.92 4.14 -65.31
CA LEU A 19 -21.49 4.42 -65.49
C LEU A 19 -21.17 5.90 -65.76
N SER A 20 -22.17 6.76 -65.96
CA SER A 20 -21.98 8.19 -66.25
C SER A 20 -21.97 9.10 -65.01
N PHE A 21 -22.00 8.57 -63.79
CA PHE A 21 -21.88 9.42 -62.59
C PHE A 21 -20.41 9.77 -62.31
N PRO A 22 -20.02 11.05 -62.32
CA PRO A 22 -18.68 11.45 -61.88
C PRO A 22 -18.56 11.23 -60.37
N LEU A 23 -17.83 10.18 -59.96
CA LEU A 23 -17.51 9.85 -58.57
C LEU A 23 -16.43 10.78 -57.97
N LEU A 24 -16.59 12.09 -58.11
CA LEU A 24 -15.72 13.08 -57.47
C LEU A 24 -16.52 13.91 -56.47
N SER A 25 -16.95 13.27 -55.39
CA SER A 25 -17.43 14.00 -54.20
C SER A 25 -16.23 14.62 -53.48
N GLN A 26 -16.25 15.94 -53.32
CA GLN A 26 -15.20 16.70 -52.65
C GLN A 26 -15.42 16.63 -51.13
N GLN A 27 -14.41 16.24 -50.34
CA GLN A 27 -14.54 16.09 -48.88
C GLN A 27 -14.08 17.36 -48.16
N ILE A 28 -14.77 17.73 -47.07
CA ILE A 28 -14.42 18.86 -46.22
C ILE A 28 -13.85 18.33 -44.89
N ILE A 29 -12.63 18.72 -44.58
CA ILE A 29 -11.93 18.34 -43.36
C ILE A 29 -11.93 19.53 -42.41
N LEU A 30 -12.55 19.36 -41.24
CA LEU A 30 -12.58 20.37 -40.18
C LEU A 30 -11.42 20.14 -39.22
N LEU A 31 -10.60 21.17 -38.99
CA LEU A 31 -9.48 21.13 -38.06
C LEU A 31 -9.86 21.75 -36.71
N LYS A 32 -9.20 21.29 -35.63
CA LYS A 32 -9.43 21.77 -34.26
C LYS A 32 -9.03 23.22 -34.02
N ASN A 33 -8.19 23.78 -34.89
CA ASN A 33 -7.81 25.20 -34.88
C ASN A 33 -8.87 26.12 -35.51
N GLY A 34 -9.99 25.55 -36.00
CA GLY A 34 -11.11 26.31 -36.55
C GLY A 34 -11.09 26.46 -38.08
N THR A 35 -10.02 26.07 -38.77
CA THR A 35 -9.96 26.14 -40.25
C THR A 35 -10.58 24.91 -40.92
N SER A 36 -11.02 25.07 -42.17
CA SER A 36 -11.57 23.98 -42.99
C SER A 36 -10.79 23.85 -44.30
N ILE A 37 -10.48 22.61 -44.69
CA ILE A 37 -9.74 22.32 -45.92
C ILE A 37 -10.60 21.42 -46.81
N ARG A 38 -10.73 21.81 -48.09
CA ARG A 38 -11.43 21.02 -49.11
C ARG A 38 -10.40 20.20 -49.89
N ALA A 39 -10.34 18.90 -49.62
CA ALA A 39 -9.34 18.01 -50.19
C ALA A 39 -9.90 16.59 -50.35
N ASN A 40 -9.34 15.82 -51.29
CA ASN A 40 -9.68 14.41 -51.44
C ASN A 40 -8.77 13.56 -50.53
N VAL A 41 -9.35 12.68 -49.71
CA VAL A 41 -8.59 11.80 -48.82
C VAL A 41 -8.20 10.55 -49.60
N THR A 42 -6.89 10.39 -49.87
CA THR A 42 -6.39 9.29 -50.69
C THR A 42 -6.06 8.05 -49.86
N SER A 43 -5.57 8.21 -48.63
CA SER A 43 -5.23 7.10 -47.73
C SER A 43 -5.24 7.52 -46.26
N GLN A 44 -5.55 6.58 -45.39
CA GLN A 44 -5.68 6.81 -43.95
C GLN A 44 -4.91 5.74 -43.17
N ASN A 45 -4.11 6.18 -42.20
CA ASN A 45 -3.39 5.32 -41.26
C ASN A 45 -3.87 5.61 -39.81
N GLU A 46 -3.42 4.87 -38.80
CA GLU A 46 -3.87 5.00 -37.40
C GLU A 46 -3.61 6.41 -36.82
N LYS A 47 -2.53 7.07 -37.24
CA LYS A 47 -2.09 8.37 -36.70
C LYS A 47 -2.30 9.56 -37.64
N ASN A 48 -2.31 9.32 -38.96
CA ASN A 48 -2.28 10.37 -39.99
C ASN A 48 -3.28 10.11 -41.13
N ILE A 49 -3.69 11.19 -41.81
CA ILE A 49 -4.54 11.19 -43.01
C ILE A 49 -3.76 11.88 -44.13
N ILE A 50 -3.71 11.27 -45.31
CA ILE A 50 -3.08 11.84 -46.50
C ILE A 50 -4.15 12.47 -47.38
N ILE A 51 -4.01 13.77 -47.64
CA ILE A 51 -4.99 14.57 -48.38
C ILE A 51 -4.36 15.12 -49.66
N ARG A 52 -5.15 15.21 -50.73
CA ARG A 52 -4.77 15.85 -51.98
C ARG A 52 -5.61 17.11 -52.18
N THR A 53 -4.96 18.27 -52.16
CA THR A 53 -5.59 19.58 -52.35
C THR A 53 -5.83 19.87 -53.83
N LYS A 54 -6.71 20.83 -54.16
CA LYS A 54 -7.06 21.20 -55.55
C LYS A 54 -5.85 21.54 -56.44
N ASP A 55 -4.77 22.01 -55.84
CA ASP A 55 -3.53 22.39 -56.54
C ASP A 55 -2.62 21.18 -56.87
N GLY A 56 -3.07 19.94 -56.61
CA GLY A 56 -2.31 18.71 -56.87
C GLY A 56 -1.34 18.31 -55.76
N ASN A 57 -1.08 19.19 -54.80
CA ASN A 57 -0.19 18.94 -53.66
C ASN A 57 -0.76 17.90 -52.69
N VAL A 58 0.12 16.99 -52.24
CA VAL A 58 -0.19 15.94 -51.25
C VAL A 58 0.31 16.39 -49.89
N GLN A 59 -0.59 16.49 -48.91
CA GLN A 59 -0.28 16.89 -47.53
C GLN A 59 -0.67 15.80 -46.53
N ILE A 60 0.14 15.65 -45.48
CA ILE A 60 -0.07 14.66 -44.41
C ILE A 60 -0.56 15.40 -43.17
N LEU A 61 -1.78 15.11 -42.73
CA LEU A 61 -2.39 15.71 -41.53
C LEU A 61 -2.47 14.70 -40.39
N SER A 62 -2.13 15.14 -39.17
CA SER A 62 -2.28 14.29 -37.98
C SER A 62 -3.74 14.23 -37.52
N LYS A 63 -4.27 13.03 -37.25
CA LYS A 63 -5.64 12.82 -36.75
C LYS A 63 -5.92 13.54 -35.43
N LYS A 64 -4.88 13.82 -34.63
CA LYS A 64 -5.03 14.57 -33.37
C LYS A 64 -5.52 16.01 -33.58
N GLY A 65 -5.23 16.59 -34.75
CA GLY A 65 -5.64 17.95 -35.13
C GLY A 65 -6.94 18.02 -35.94
N VAL A 66 -7.53 16.86 -36.30
CA VAL A 66 -8.77 16.78 -37.08
C VAL A 66 -9.96 16.64 -36.12
N LEU A 67 -10.99 17.45 -36.34
CA LEU A 67 -12.22 17.42 -35.55
C LEU A 67 -13.24 16.45 -36.16
N LYS A 68 -13.53 16.58 -37.46
CA LYS A 68 -14.45 15.69 -38.19
C LYS A 68 -14.19 15.77 -39.70
N VAL A 69 -14.35 14.65 -40.39
CA VAL A 69 -14.38 14.58 -41.87
C VAL A 69 -15.83 14.45 -42.29
N ILE A 70 -16.31 15.40 -43.10
CA ILE A 70 -17.70 15.42 -43.56
C ILE A 70 -17.73 15.05 -45.03
N TYR A 71 -18.47 13.98 -45.35
CA TYR A 71 -18.55 13.36 -46.69
C TYR A 71 -19.74 13.86 -47.51
N LYS A 72 -20.33 15.00 -47.15
CA LYS A 72 -21.45 15.61 -47.86
C LYS A 72 -21.34 17.13 -47.71
N ASP A 73 -21.64 17.89 -48.76
CA ASP A 73 -21.60 19.36 -48.71
C ASP A 73 -22.64 19.86 -47.70
N VAL A 74 -22.19 20.24 -46.50
CA VAL A 74 -23.03 20.79 -45.43
C VAL A 74 -22.81 22.29 -45.35
N ASN A 75 -23.90 23.06 -45.32
CA ASN A 75 -23.92 24.51 -45.20
C ASN A 75 -23.38 24.97 -43.83
N GLU A 76 -22.68 26.11 -43.78
CA GLU A 76 -21.86 26.57 -42.63
C GLU A 76 -22.64 26.77 -41.32
N GLU A 77 -23.95 26.99 -41.40
CA GLU A 77 -24.81 27.24 -40.24
C GLU A 77 -25.15 25.95 -39.47
N GLU A 78 -25.28 24.83 -40.18
CA GLU A 78 -25.62 23.53 -39.59
C GLU A 78 -24.42 22.94 -38.85
N ALA A 79 -23.21 23.22 -39.35
CA ALA A 79 -21.96 22.90 -38.68
C ALA A 79 -21.76 23.66 -37.35
N LYS A 80 -22.28 24.88 -37.23
CA LYS A 80 -22.22 25.67 -35.98
C LYS A 80 -23.18 25.15 -34.91
N ARG A 81 -24.38 24.67 -35.30
CA ARG A 81 -25.35 24.10 -34.36
C ARG A 81 -24.84 22.80 -33.72
N ILE A 82 -24.26 21.91 -34.54
CA ILE A 82 -23.71 20.63 -34.07
C ILE A 82 -22.52 20.85 -33.11
N ARG A 83 -21.69 21.89 -33.33
CA ARG A 83 -20.59 22.24 -32.41
C ARG A 83 -21.08 22.64 -31.01
N LYS A 84 -22.13 23.45 -30.94
CA LYS A 84 -22.71 23.88 -29.66
C LYS A 84 -23.30 22.69 -28.90
N GLU A 85 -23.96 21.79 -29.60
CA GLU A 85 -24.59 20.60 -28.99
C GLU A 85 -23.57 19.58 -28.48
N GLU A 86 -22.46 19.35 -29.21
CA GLU A 86 -21.37 18.49 -28.75
C GLU A 86 -20.55 19.12 -27.61
N GLU A 87 -20.30 20.44 -27.62
CA GLU A 87 -19.60 21.12 -26.53
C GLU A 87 -20.36 21.07 -25.20
N ILE A 88 -21.69 21.21 -25.24
CA ILE A 88 -22.56 21.10 -24.06
C ILE A 88 -22.53 19.68 -23.50
N LYS A 89 -22.64 18.65 -24.37
CA LYS A 89 -22.60 17.24 -23.96
C LYS A 89 -21.25 16.85 -23.34
N ILE A 90 -20.15 17.42 -23.84
CA ILE A 90 -18.80 17.16 -23.30
C ILE A 90 -18.59 17.89 -21.97
N GLN A 91 -19.17 19.08 -21.78
CA GLN A 91 -19.06 19.83 -20.52
C GLN A 91 -19.86 19.21 -19.37
N GLU A 92 -20.99 18.56 -19.64
CA GLU A 92 -21.78 17.89 -18.59
C GLU A 92 -21.24 16.50 -18.20
N VAL A 93 -20.67 15.76 -19.16
CA VAL A 93 -20.17 14.39 -18.92
C VAL A 93 -18.83 14.37 -18.18
N LYS A 94 -17.92 15.31 -18.47
CA LYS A 94 -16.59 15.40 -17.81
C LYS A 94 -16.66 15.53 -16.28
N PRO A 95 -17.41 16.47 -15.67
CA PRO A 95 -17.44 16.61 -14.22
C PRO A 95 -18.17 15.46 -13.52
N ALA A 96 -19.05 14.73 -14.21
CA ALA A 96 -19.72 13.55 -13.66
C ALA A 96 -18.83 12.29 -13.72
N GLU A 97 -18.07 12.10 -14.81
CA GLU A 97 -17.10 11.01 -14.92
C GLU A 97 -15.88 11.23 -14.02
N ASP A 98 -15.38 12.45 -13.89
CA ASP A 98 -14.24 12.73 -13.00
C ASP A 98 -14.62 12.56 -11.52
N LYS A 99 -15.83 12.98 -11.12
CA LYS A 99 -16.33 12.72 -9.76
C LYS A 99 -16.54 11.23 -9.50
N ARG A 100 -17.08 10.48 -10.46
CA ARG A 100 -17.24 9.02 -10.34
C ARG A 100 -15.90 8.29 -10.34
N LYS A 101 -14.93 8.69 -11.16
CA LYS A 101 -13.58 8.11 -11.14
C LYS A 101 -12.83 8.44 -9.86
N ILE A 102 -12.98 9.64 -9.31
CA ILE A 102 -12.40 9.99 -8.00
C ILE A 102 -13.08 9.18 -6.89
N GLU A 103 -14.41 9.06 -6.89
CA GLU A 103 -15.13 8.25 -5.90
C GLU A 103 -14.84 6.75 -6.02
N ASP A 104 -14.68 6.23 -7.25
CA ASP A 104 -14.36 4.83 -7.53
C ASP A 104 -12.86 4.54 -7.27
N GLU A 105 -11.93 5.44 -7.58
CA GLU A 105 -10.51 5.32 -7.22
C GLU A 105 -10.32 5.41 -5.69
N VAL A 106 -11.04 6.31 -5.02
CA VAL A 106 -11.05 6.43 -3.54
C VAL A 106 -11.72 5.21 -2.88
N ARG A 107 -12.73 4.59 -3.51
CA ARG A 107 -13.36 3.35 -3.00
C ARG A 107 -12.56 2.08 -3.28
N VAL A 108 -11.73 2.04 -4.32
CA VAL A 108 -11.06 0.81 -4.76
C VAL A 108 -9.69 0.60 -4.10
N GLU A 109 -9.04 1.63 -3.54
CA GLU A 109 -7.74 1.47 -2.84
C GLU A 109 -7.80 1.36 -1.31
N THR A 110 -8.95 1.59 -0.67
CA THR A 110 -9.16 1.24 0.75
C THR A 110 -9.52 -0.24 0.88
N LYS A 111 -8.61 -1.13 0.46
CA LYS A 111 -8.67 -2.52 0.93
C LYS A 111 -8.33 -2.54 2.41
N ALA A 112 -9.36 -2.31 3.24
CA ALA A 112 -9.36 -2.72 4.63
C ALA A 112 -8.85 -4.16 4.67
N THR A 113 -7.64 -4.33 5.21
CA THR A 113 -6.99 -5.64 5.28
C THR A 113 -7.84 -6.53 6.17
N GLY A 114 -8.73 -7.32 5.58
CA GLY A 114 -9.81 -8.07 6.25
C GLY A 114 -9.39 -9.18 7.20
N ASN A 115 -8.13 -9.22 7.63
CA ASN A 115 -7.60 -10.19 8.59
C ASN A 115 -6.94 -9.54 9.82
N ARG A 116 -7.18 -8.24 10.05
CA ARG A 116 -6.71 -7.55 11.25
C ARG A 116 -7.72 -7.70 12.37
N THR A 117 -7.37 -8.50 13.36
CA THR A 117 -8.14 -8.68 14.60
C THR A 117 -7.28 -8.24 15.77
N ARG A 118 -7.85 -7.57 16.77
CA ARG A 118 -7.12 -7.21 18.01
C ARG A 118 -6.39 -8.40 18.66
N TRP A 119 -7.02 -9.57 18.64
CA TRP A 119 -6.46 -10.83 19.15
C TRP A 119 -5.21 -11.28 18.41
N ASN A 120 -5.03 -10.90 17.15
CA ASN A 120 -3.82 -11.22 16.40
C ASN A 120 -2.55 -10.64 17.05
N LEU A 121 -2.66 -9.50 17.73
CA LEU A 121 -1.53 -8.92 18.47
C LEU A 121 -1.36 -9.61 19.82
N VAL A 122 -2.48 -9.86 20.51
CA VAL A 122 -2.46 -10.45 21.86
C VAL A 122 -1.83 -11.84 21.84
N TRP A 123 -2.25 -12.74 20.95
CA TRP A 123 -1.66 -14.09 20.92
C TRP A 123 -0.18 -14.05 20.55
N ARG A 124 0.23 -13.17 19.64
CA ARG A 124 1.65 -13.00 19.28
C ARG A 124 2.46 -12.54 20.47
N SER A 125 1.98 -11.54 21.20
CA SER A 125 2.61 -11.05 22.42
C SER A 125 2.59 -12.08 23.55
N ALA A 126 1.59 -12.97 23.60
CA ALA A 126 1.52 -14.06 24.56
C ALA A 126 2.56 -15.14 24.28
N VAL A 127 2.77 -15.49 23.01
CA VAL A 127 3.81 -16.46 22.62
C VAL A 127 5.20 -15.84 22.78
N PHE A 128 5.39 -14.62 22.28
CA PHE A 128 6.65 -13.88 22.39
C PHE A 128 6.41 -12.44 22.82
N PRO A 129 6.92 -12.05 24.01
CA PRO A 129 6.77 -10.68 24.49
C PRO A 129 7.26 -9.64 23.49
N GLY A 130 6.40 -8.67 23.17
CA GLY A 130 6.64 -7.62 22.19
C GLY A 130 6.33 -7.97 20.71
N TRP A 131 6.04 -9.23 20.36
CA TRP A 131 5.83 -9.64 18.96
C TRP A 131 4.58 -9.01 18.32
N GLY A 132 3.48 -8.89 19.06
CA GLY A 132 2.27 -8.21 18.57
C GLY A 132 2.55 -6.76 18.16
N HIS A 133 3.27 -6.01 18.98
CA HIS A 133 3.67 -4.63 18.68
C HIS A 133 4.60 -4.55 17.47
N TYR A 134 5.50 -5.52 17.30
CA TYR A 134 6.35 -5.60 16.12
C TYR A 134 5.53 -5.78 14.84
N LYS A 135 4.51 -6.65 14.85
CA LYS A 135 3.61 -6.86 13.70
C LYS A 135 2.76 -5.63 13.38
N ALA A 136 2.37 -4.88 14.40
CA ALA A 136 1.64 -3.63 14.27
C ALA A 136 2.52 -2.43 13.86
N ASN A 137 3.75 -2.65 13.38
CA ASN A 137 4.77 -1.64 13.07
C ASN A 137 5.12 -0.69 14.24
N ARG A 138 4.80 -1.08 15.48
CA ARG A 138 5.17 -0.35 16.71
C ARG A 138 6.45 -0.95 17.30
N LYS A 139 7.52 -1.02 16.48
CA LYS A 139 8.77 -1.74 16.79
C LYS A 139 9.42 -1.28 18.10
N LYS A 140 9.39 0.02 18.40
CA LYS A 140 9.95 0.58 19.64
C LYS A 140 9.32 -0.05 20.88
N ILE A 141 7.99 -0.13 20.91
CA ILE A 141 7.23 -0.71 22.02
C ILE A 141 7.53 -2.21 22.13
N GLY A 142 7.60 -2.91 20.99
CA GLY A 142 7.98 -4.32 20.95
C GLY A 142 9.34 -4.56 21.60
N ILE A 143 10.38 -3.81 21.19
CA ILE A 143 11.73 -3.92 21.75
C ILE A 143 11.75 -3.65 23.25
N VAL A 144 11.03 -2.63 23.73
CA VAL A 144 10.94 -2.31 25.16
C VAL A 144 10.41 -3.52 25.94
N TYR A 145 9.27 -4.08 25.57
CA TYR A 145 8.70 -5.23 26.30
C TYR A 145 9.55 -6.49 26.21
N THR A 146 10.11 -6.80 25.03
CA THR A 146 11.02 -7.93 24.88
C THR A 146 12.21 -7.78 25.83
N SER A 147 12.85 -6.61 25.85
CA SER A 147 14.01 -6.34 26.72
C SER A 147 13.66 -6.42 28.20
N PHE A 148 12.56 -5.80 28.64
CA PHE A 148 12.16 -5.83 30.05
C PHE A 148 11.80 -7.25 30.51
N PHE A 149 11.04 -7.99 29.71
CA PHE A 149 10.66 -9.36 30.04
C PHE A 149 11.89 -10.27 30.14
N TRP A 150 12.75 -10.29 29.13
CA TRP A 150 13.92 -11.16 29.12
C TRP A 150 14.95 -10.78 30.18
N SER A 151 15.11 -9.49 30.47
CA SER A 151 15.93 -9.03 31.60
C SER A 151 15.38 -9.58 32.92
N GLY A 152 14.06 -9.49 33.15
CA GLY A 152 13.41 -10.07 34.33
C GLY A 152 13.60 -11.58 34.44
N VAL A 153 13.45 -12.32 33.34
CA VAL A 153 13.70 -13.77 33.28
C VAL A 153 15.15 -14.08 33.66
N ILE A 154 16.13 -13.42 33.06
CA ILE A 154 17.56 -13.65 33.35
C ILE A 154 17.87 -13.37 34.83
N LEU A 155 17.38 -12.26 35.37
CA LEU A 155 17.57 -11.93 36.79
C LEU A 155 16.93 -12.96 37.71
N THR A 156 15.75 -13.46 37.35
CA THR A 156 15.04 -14.50 38.11
C THR A 156 15.80 -15.82 38.10
N LEU A 157 16.40 -16.21 36.96
CA LEU A 157 17.24 -17.40 36.86
C LEU A 157 18.49 -17.28 37.74
N ILE A 158 19.18 -16.14 37.68
CA ILE A 158 20.35 -15.88 38.56
C ILE A 158 19.94 -15.91 40.04
N ALA A 159 18.78 -15.37 40.39
CA ALA A 159 18.27 -15.43 41.77
C ALA A 159 17.89 -16.86 42.19
N SER A 160 17.38 -17.68 41.28
CA SER A 160 17.08 -19.10 41.52
C SER A 160 18.34 -19.90 41.89
N ASP A 161 19.45 -19.68 41.18
CA ASP A 161 20.72 -20.36 41.48
C ASP A 161 21.24 -19.97 42.88
N ARG A 162 21.12 -18.69 43.25
CA ARG A 162 21.50 -18.19 44.58
C ARG A 162 20.71 -18.84 45.72
N ILE A 163 19.44 -19.20 45.49
CA ILE A 163 18.66 -19.93 46.50
C ILE A 163 19.32 -21.27 46.80
N GLY A 164 19.80 -21.99 45.79
CA GLY A 164 20.47 -23.28 45.96
C GLY A 164 21.78 -23.17 46.74
N GLU A 165 22.60 -22.17 46.41
CA GLU A 165 23.84 -21.87 47.12
C GLU A 165 23.57 -21.52 48.59
N LYS A 166 22.65 -20.58 48.85
CA LYS A 166 22.31 -20.12 50.20
C LYS A 166 21.59 -21.17 51.04
N LYS A 167 20.82 -22.05 50.41
CA LYS A 167 20.26 -23.23 51.07
C LYS A 167 21.37 -24.16 51.57
N THR A 168 22.36 -24.43 50.73
CA THR A 168 23.49 -25.30 51.08
C THR A 168 24.34 -24.71 52.21
N GLU A 169 24.62 -23.41 52.16
CA GLU A 169 25.29 -22.71 53.27
C GLU A 169 24.51 -22.82 54.59
N TYR A 170 23.20 -22.57 54.54
CA TYR A 170 22.31 -22.70 55.70
C TYR A 170 22.29 -24.13 56.27
N GLU A 171 22.14 -25.15 55.42
CA GLU A 171 22.12 -26.54 55.84
C GLU A 171 23.44 -27.00 56.47
N ASN A 172 24.58 -26.58 55.90
CA ASN A 172 25.88 -26.87 56.46
C ASN A 172 26.08 -26.19 57.83
N SER A 173 25.71 -24.92 57.97
CA SER A 173 25.73 -24.21 59.25
C SER A 173 24.78 -24.82 60.27
N ALA A 174 23.60 -25.27 59.84
CA ALA A 174 22.64 -25.97 60.71
C ALA A 174 23.20 -27.30 61.22
N ARG A 175 23.90 -28.07 60.37
CA ARG A 175 24.60 -29.29 60.79
C ARG A 175 25.72 -29.01 61.78
N ILE A 176 26.55 -27.99 61.54
CA ILE A 176 27.61 -27.58 62.48
C ILE A 176 27.00 -27.14 63.82
N GLY A 177 25.94 -26.34 63.78
CA GLY A 177 25.20 -25.92 64.96
C GLY A 177 24.58 -27.09 65.73
N GLN A 178 24.22 -28.18 65.05
CA GLN A 178 23.72 -29.40 65.71
C GLN A 178 24.77 -30.10 66.58
N VAL A 179 26.04 -30.02 66.22
CA VAL A 179 27.17 -30.58 66.98
C VAL A 179 27.44 -29.77 68.26
N SER A 180 26.97 -28.54 68.35
CA SER A 180 27.10 -27.73 69.57
C SER A 180 25.98 -28.05 70.56
N ASP A 181 26.35 -28.52 71.76
CA ASP A 181 25.41 -28.75 72.87
C ASP A 181 24.77 -27.46 73.41
N TYR A 182 25.34 -26.29 73.09
CA TYR A 182 24.88 -24.99 73.59
C TYR A 182 23.92 -24.31 72.59
N ALA A 183 22.66 -24.14 72.99
CA ALA A 183 21.61 -23.55 72.17
C ALA A 183 21.92 -22.12 71.68
N LEU A 184 22.61 -21.31 72.48
CA LEU A 184 22.98 -19.93 72.09
C LEU A 184 24.04 -19.90 70.99
N ILE A 185 25.02 -20.80 71.03
CA ILE A 185 26.08 -20.90 70.01
C ILE A 185 25.48 -21.41 68.70
N ARG A 186 24.57 -22.39 68.78
CA ARG A 186 23.80 -22.88 67.63
C ARG A 186 23.02 -21.77 66.95
N GLU A 187 22.26 -20.97 67.69
CA GLU A 187 21.46 -19.89 67.10
C GLU A 187 22.35 -18.81 66.48
N MET A 188 23.46 -18.45 67.13
CA MET A 188 24.40 -17.45 66.61
C MET A 188 25.00 -17.85 65.25
N ILE A 189 25.37 -19.12 65.07
CA ILE A 189 25.94 -19.64 63.81
C ILE A 189 24.88 -19.73 62.70
N VAL A 190 23.65 -20.09 63.05
CA VAL A 190 22.59 -20.41 62.07
C VAL A 190 21.77 -19.18 61.67
N HIS A 191 21.60 -18.21 62.58
CA HIS A 191 20.71 -17.07 62.38
C HIS A 191 21.05 -16.24 61.14
N GLU A 192 22.32 -15.88 60.96
CA GLU A 192 22.79 -15.09 59.82
C GLU A 192 22.50 -15.82 58.49
N LYS A 193 22.88 -17.09 58.40
CA LYS A 193 22.69 -17.91 57.19
C LYS A 193 21.22 -18.20 56.89
N ARG A 194 20.40 -18.36 57.92
CA ARG A 194 18.94 -18.48 57.77
C ARG A 194 18.34 -17.19 57.19
N SER A 195 18.79 -16.04 57.67
CA SER A 195 18.34 -14.73 57.17
C SER A 195 18.76 -14.52 55.71
N GLU A 196 20.01 -14.81 55.36
CA GLU A 196 20.50 -14.77 53.97
C GLU A 196 19.68 -15.68 53.04
N TYR A 197 19.42 -16.93 53.46
CA TYR A 197 18.60 -17.85 52.70
C TYR A 197 17.16 -17.33 52.51
N LYS A 198 16.53 -16.85 53.58
CA LYS A 198 15.18 -16.28 53.51
C LYS A 198 15.14 -15.08 52.56
N LYS A 199 16.15 -14.20 52.63
CA LYS A 199 16.28 -13.06 51.72
C LYS A 199 16.43 -13.51 50.26
N SER A 200 17.23 -14.54 49.98
CA SER A 200 17.38 -15.06 48.62
C SER A 200 16.06 -15.58 48.02
N ILE A 201 15.20 -16.18 48.85
CA ILE A 201 13.85 -16.60 48.45
C ILE A 201 12.98 -15.39 48.15
N ASP A 202 13.00 -14.37 49.01
CA ASP A 202 12.20 -13.16 48.84
C ASP A 202 12.63 -12.39 47.57
N ASP A 203 13.94 -12.24 47.34
CA ASP A 203 14.50 -11.63 46.14
C ASP A 203 14.02 -12.36 44.87
N TYR A 204 14.07 -13.69 44.85
CA TYR A 204 13.54 -14.50 43.75
C TYR A 204 12.04 -14.31 43.56
N GLN A 205 11.24 -14.34 44.63
CA GLN A 205 9.79 -14.17 44.56
C GLN A 205 9.42 -12.78 44.01
N ASN A 206 10.11 -11.74 44.47
CA ASN A 206 9.91 -10.36 44.02
C ASN A 206 10.28 -10.20 42.54
N LEU A 207 11.41 -10.79 42.10
CA LEU A 207 11.84 -10.76 40.69
C LEU A 207 10.89 -11.55 39.78
N ALA A 208 10.48 -12.74 40.20
CA ALA A 208 9.53 -13.58 39.47
C ALA A 208 8.18 -12.87 39.35
N MET A 209 7.66 -12.31 40.45
CA MET A 209 6.42 -11.52 40.47
C MET A 209 6.52 -10.31 39.54
N GLY A 210 7.63 -9.56 39.61
CA GLY A 210 7.88 -8.42 38.71
C GLY A 210 7.87 -8.84 37.24
N THR A 211 8.50 -9.95 36.90
CA THR A 211 8.52 -10.50 35.53
C THR A 211 7.12 -10.89 35.06
N VAL A 212 6.32 -11.53 35.92
CA VAL A 212 4.91 -11.87 35.64
C VAL A 212 4.07 -10.61 35.46
N LEU A 213 4.25 -9.59 36.28
CA LEU A 213 3.54 -8.32 36.16
C LEU A 213 3.86 -7.61 34.84
N VAL A 214 5.15 -7.55 34.45
CA VAL A 214 5.56 -7.02 33.13
C VAL A 214 4.87 -7.79 32.00
N TYR A 215 4.80 -9.12 32.11
CA TYR A 215 4.11 -9.96 31.14
C TYR A 215 2.61 -9.64 31.04
N LEU A 216 1.91 -9.45 32.16
CA LEU A 216 0.48 -9.10 32.15
C LEU A 216 0.23 -7.68 31.62
N ILE A 217 1.09 -6.72 31.98
CA ILE A 217 1.02 -5.36 31.48
C ILE A 217 1.18 -5.33 29.95
N GLN A 218 2.13 -6.10 29.40
CA GLN A 218 2.31 -6.13 27.95
C GLN A 218 1.11 -6.76 27.22
N LEU A 219 0.46 -7.78 27.79
CA LEU A 219 -0.71 -8.41 27.18
C LEU A 219 -1.86 -7.41 27.13
N THR A 220 -2.08 -6.72 28.24
CA THR A 220 -3.08 -5.66 28.34
C THR A 220 -2.82 -4.55 27.32
N HIS A 221 -1.57 -4.06 27.23
CA HIS A 221 -1.22 -3.03 26.26
C HIS A 221 -1.33 -3.52 24.81
N SER A 222 -1.03 -4.79 24.54
CA SER A 222 -1.20 -5.39 23.21
C SER A 222 -2.68 -5.46 22.79
N TYR A 223 -3.60 -5.66 23.73
CA TYR A 223 -5.04 -5.63 23.48
C TYR A 223 -5.50 -4.21 23.09
N PHE A 224 -5.14 -3.19 23.87
CA PHE A 224 -5.48 -1.80 23.54
C PHE A 224 -4.85 -1.34 22.23
N THR A 225 -3.59 -1.68 22.00
CA THR A 225 -2.93 -1.44 20.70
C THR A 225 -3.67 -2.16 19.57
N GLY A 226 -4.21 -3.34 19.81
CA GLY A 226 -5.00 -4.09 18.86
C GLY A 226 -6.30 -3.38 18.45
N ILE A 227 -6.95 -2.67 19.39
CA ILE A 227 -8.15 -1.87 19.10
C ILE A 227 -7.84 -0.73 18.13
N ASP A 228 -6.73 -0.02 18.35
CA ASP A 228 -6.29 1.04 17.44
C ASP A 228 -5.91 0.46 16.07
N TRP A 229 -5.17 -0.65 16.08
CA TRP A 229 -4.67 -1.30 14.87
C TRP A 229 -5.78 -1.90 13.99
N GLU A 230 -6.90 -2.32 14.59
CA GLU A 230 -8.10 -2.79 13.89
C GLU A 230 -8.76 -1.65 13.11
N LYS A 231 -8.66 -0.40 13.59
CA LYS A 231 -9.24 0.80 12.97
C LYS A 231 -8.29 1.57 12.06
N GLU A 232 -6.98 1.28 12.12
CA GLU A 232 -5.96 1.93 11.29
C GLU A 232 -6.14 1.57 9.81
N GLU A 233 -6.60 2.55 9.02
CA GLU A 233 -6.55 2.50 7.57
C GLU A 233 -5.09 2.58 7.11
N ILE A 234 -4.71 1.65 6.24
CA ILE A 234 -3.37 1.62 5.64
C ILE A 234 -3.48 1.56 4.13
N ALA A 235 -2.64 2.33 3.45
CA ALA A 235 -2.40 2.18 2.03
C ALA A 235 -1.06 1.46 1.85
N ILE A 236 -1.01 0.51 0.93
CA ILE A 236 0.21 -0.22 0.58
C ILE A 236 0.71 0.38 -0.72
N THR A 237 1.91 0.97 -0.72
CA THR A 237 2.52 1.45 -1.95
C THR A 237 2.90 0.28 -2.87
N PRO A 238 3.03 0.49 -4.20
CA PRO A 238 3.56 -0.54 -5.11
C PRO A 238 4.94 -1.09 -4.70
N GLN A 239 5.70 -0.31 -3.91
CA GLN A 239 7.01 -0.67 -3.36
C GLN A 239 6.92 -1.45 -2.03
N GLY A 240 5.72 -1.70 -1.50
CA GLY A 240 5.48 -2.50 -0.30
C GLY A 240 5.60 -1.74 1.04
N SER A 241 5.73 -0.41 1.03
CA SER A 241 5.74 0.39 2.25
C SER A 241 4.31 0.65 2.76
N ILE A 242 4.13 0.61 4.09
CA ILE A 242 2.83 0.81 4.74
C ILE A 242 2.66 2.30 5.07
N LEU A 243 1.75 2.96 4.35
CA LEU A 243 1.37 4.34 4.63
C LEU A 243 0.28 4.38 5.71
N ARG A 244 0.42 5.34 6.63
CA ARG A 244 -0.53 5.62 7.72
C ARG A 244 -0.88 7.10 7.72
N LYS A 245 -2.09 7.44 8.18
CA LYS A 245 -2.51 8.84 8.36
C LYS A 245 -1.57 9.56 9.34
N GLY A 246 -1.10 10.75 8.97
CA GLY A 246 -0.25 11.60 9.81
C GLY A 246 1.24 11.57 9.47
N ILE A 247 2.08 11.94 10.45
CA ILE A 247 3.54 12.04 10.30
C ILE A 247 4.17 10.66 10.51
N GLN A 248 4.92 10.17 9.52
CA GLN A 248 5.70 8.94 9.58
C GLN A 248 7.19 9.27 9.51
N LEU A 249 7.97 8.68 10.42
CA LEU A 249 9.43 8.77 10.46
C LEU A 249 10.01 7.38 10.21
N ASP A 250 10.47 7.14 8.99
CA ASP A 250 11.07 5.87 8.61
C ASP A 250 12.59 6.01 8.51
N PRO A 251 13.36 5.31 9.36
CA PRO A 251 14.81 5.23 9.19
C PRO A 251 15.13 4.32 8.01
N ILE A 252 15.75 4.87 6.98
CA ILE A 252 16.26 4.14 5.81
C ILE A 252 17.69 3.71 6.15
N ARG A 253 17.88 2.39 6.28
CA ARG A 253 19.23 1.81 6.31
C ARG A 253 19.63 1.46 4.89
N GLU A 254 20.45 2.32 4.27
CA GLU A 254 21.14 1.96 3.03
C GLU A 254 22.21 0.91 3.38
N THR A 255 21.99 -0.33 2.96
CA THR A 255 23.00 -1.40 3.08
C THR A 255 23.54 -1.66 1.68
N ASN A 256 24.68 -1.02 1.36
CA ASN A 256 25.40 -1.31 0.14
C ASN A 256 26.16 -2.63 0.32
N PHE A 257 25.51 -3.75 0.00
CA PHE A 257 26.10 -5.10 0.12
C PHE A 257 27.23 -5.38 -0.89
N LEU A 258 27.45 -4.49 -1.86
CA LEU A 258 28.36 -4.72 -2.99
C LEU A 258 29.72 -4.00 -2.89
N ASN A 259 30.02 -3.31 -1.78
CA ASN A 259 31.31 -2.63 -1.63
C ASN A 259 31.95 -2.96 -0.28
N SER A 260 32.92 -3.88 -0.26
CA SER A 260 33.58 -4.39 0.95
C SER A 260 34.62 -3.44 1.54
N GLU A 261 34.95 -2.33 0.88
CA GLU A 261 36.09 -1.49 1.27
C GLU A 261 35.75 -0.26 2.13
N SER A 262 34.47 0.08 2.30
CA SER A 262 34.10 1.11 3.28
C SER A 262 32.69 0.90 3.81
N ARG A 263 32.61 0.44 5.07
CA ARG A 263 31.35 0.41 5.82
C ARG A 263 30.97 1.82 6.26
N VAL A 264 30.63 2.70 5.31
CA VAL A 264 30.01 3.98 5.64
C VAL A 264 28.53 3.69 5.93
N PHE A 265 28.18 3.62 7.22
CA PHE A 265 26.80 3.52 7.65
C PHE A 265 26.12 4.88 7.47
N GLY A 266 25.53 5.10 6.30
CA GLY A 266 24.63 6.23 6.06
C GLY A 266 23.31 6.02 6.80
N LEU A 267 23.04 6.83 7.82
CA LEU A 267 21.77 6.82 8.54
C LEU A 267 20.89 7.93 7.96
N LYS A 268 19.98 7.57 7.06
CA LYS A 268 18.97 8.50 6.53
C LYS A 268 17.65 8.28 7.24
N ALA A 269 16.94 9.36 7.51
CA ALA A 269 15.57 9.32 8.00
C ALA A 269 14.69 10.05 6.99
N GLU A 270 13.58 9.41 6.59
CA GLU A 270 12.57 10.05 5.75
C GLU A 270 11.38 10.45 6.62
N ILE A 271 11.00 11.72 6.52
CA ILE A 271 9.80 12.26 7.16
C ILE A 271 8.73 12.36 6.07
N ARG A 272 7.64 11.62 6.23
CA ARG A 272 6.48 11.67 5.33
C ARG A 272 5.28 12.19 6.11
N TYR A 273 4.51 13.09 5.53
CA TYR A 273 3.20 13.46 6.05
C TYR A 273 2.15 12.99 5.07
N ASN A 274 1.28 12.06 5.50
CA ASN A 274 0.21 11.56 4.66
C ASN A 274 -1.15 12.05 5.16
N TRP A 275 -1.84 12.80 4.30
CA TRP A 275 -3.17 13.35 4.56
C TRP A 275 -4.29 12.56 3.87
N PHE A 276 -3.96 11.71 2.90
CA PHE A 276 -4.92 10.91 2.14
C PHE A 276 -5.31 9.64 2.88
N PHE A 277 -6.41 9.73 3.63
CA PHE A 277 -7.30 8.68 4.16
C PHE A 277 -8.63 9.36 4.49
#